data_AF-A0A256XGN3-F1
#
_entry.id   AF-A0A256XGN3-F1
#
_cell.length_a   1.000
_cell.length_b   1.000
_cell.length_c   1.000
_cell.angle_alpha   90.00
_cell.angle_beta   90.00
_cell.angle_gamma   90.00
#
_symmetry.space_group_name_H-M   'P 1'
#
loop_
_entity.id
_entity.type
_entity.pdbx_description
1 polymer ?
#
loop_
_entity_poly.entity_id
_entity_poly.type
_entity_poly.pdbx_seq_one_letter_code
_entity_poly.pdbx_strand_id
1 'polypeptide(L)' 'MMEVKACTRCGSRNLKIPSQMELEIRLTLAGQYKCSDCGFIGFPIVFDSNEDYAKYVKLKKNV' A
#
# COMPACT_ATOMS: atom_id res chain seq x y z
N MET A 1 5.67 18.47 -0.45
CA MET A 1 6.12 17.28 -1.20
C MET A 1 4.94 16.32 -1.25
N MET A 2 4.50 15.87 -2.43
CA MET A 2 3.39 14.90 -2.50
C MET A 2 3.96 13.50 -2.40
N GLU A 3 3.76 12.84 -1.26
CA GLU A 3 4.08 11.43 -1.10
C GLU A 3 2.92 10.57 -1.65
N VAL A 4 3.20 9.73 -2.64
CA VAL A 4 2.22 8.75 -3.15
C VAL A 4 2.47 7.43 -2.45
N LYS A 5 1.45 6.93 -1.74
CA LYS A 5 1.49 5.60 -1.10
C LYS A 5 0.76 4.58 -1.96
N ALA A 6 1.39 3.44 -2.21
CA ALA A 6 0.77 2.35 -2.96
C ALA A 6 0.95 0.99 -2.27
N CYS A 7 0.01 0.08 -2.52
CA CYS A 7 0.07 -1.29 -2.05
C CYS A 7 1.27 -2.01 -2.69
N THR A 8 2.17 -2.52 -1.86
CA THR A 8 3.29 -3.38 -2.30
C THR A 8 2.82 -4.60 -3.10
N ARG A 9 1.64 -5.15 -2.79
CA ARG A 9 1.11 -6.38 -3.44
C ARG A 9 0.39 -6.15 -4.76
N CYS A 10 -0.50 -5.16 -4.89
CA CYS A 10 -1.25 -4.93 -6.14
C CYS A 10 -1.01 -3.56 -6.79
N GLY A 11 -0.29 -2.65 -6.12
CA GLY A 11 0.00 -1.31 -6.62
C GLY A 11 -1.16 -0.32 -6.49
N SER A 12 -2.30 -0.71 -5.91
CA SER A 12 -3.38 0.22 -5.64
C SER A 12 -3.00 1.29 -4.62
N ARG A 13 -3.49 2.51 -4.84
CA ARG A 13 -3.42 3.63 -3.88
C ARG A 13 -4.55 3.61 -2.84
N ASN A 14 -5.50 2.68 -2.96
CA ASN A 14 -6.65 2.56 -2.06
C ASN A 14 -6.21 1.88 -0.76
N LEU A 15 -5.57 2.66 0.11
CA LEU A 15 -5.00 2.23 1.39
C LEU A 15 -5.83 2.80 2.55
N LYS A 16 -6.07 1.97 3.57
CA LYS A 16 -6.75 2.37 4.80
C LYS A 16 -6.02 1.84 6.03
N ILE A 17 -6.31 2.43 7.18
CA ILE A 17 -5.84 1.92 8.47
C ILE A 17 -6.51 0.56 8.70
N PRO A 18 -5.75 -0.49 9.11
CA PRO A 18 -6.33 -1.76 9.52
C PRO A 18 -7.34 -1.58 10.68
N SER A 19 -8.34 -2.46 10.76
CA SER A 19 -9.28 -2.44 11.89
C SER A 19 -8.58 -2.80 13.20
N GLN A 20 -9.18 -2.44 14.34
CA GLN A 20 -8.61 -2.74 15.65
C GLN A 20 -8.42 -4.24 15.89
N MET A 21 -9.37 -5.06 15.46
CA MET A 21 -9.23 -6.52 15.48
C MET A 21 -8.04 -7.01 14.65
N GLU A 22 -7.80 -6.42 13.47
CA GLU A 22 -6.63 -6.77 12.64
C GLU A 22 -5.31 -6.34 13.29
N LEU A 23 -5.29 -5.18 13.97
CA LEU A 23 -4.17 -4.70 14.78
C LEU A 23 -3.88 -5.63 15.97
N GLU A 24 -4.91 -6.12 16.64
CA GLU A 24 -4.78 -7.02 17.80
C GLU A 24 -4.27 -8.41 17.40
N ILE A 25 -4.79 -8.97 16.29
CA ILE A 25 -4.33 -10.26 15.77
C ILE A 25 -2.88 -10.18 15.31
N ARG A 26 -2.45 -9.03 14.79
CA ARG A 26 -1.10 -8.80 14.28
C ARG A 26 -0.41 -7.72 15.12
N LEU A 27 0.20 -8.17 16.21
CA LEU A 27 0.93 -7.38 17.22
C LEU A 27 1.96 -6.35 16.69
N THR A 28 2.26 -6.33 15.38
CA THR A 28 3.27 -5.48 14.73
C THR A 28 2.74 -4.61 13.59
N LEU A 29 1.43 -4.32 13.53
CA LEU A 29 0.85 -3.52 12.43
C LEU A 29 1.06 -2.00 12.54
N ALA A 30 1.81 -1.50 13.52
CA ALA A 30 2.13 -0.07 13.59
C ALA A 30 2.78 0.41 12.27
N GLY A 31 2.18 1.41 11.62
CA GLY A 31 2.65 1.95 10.33
C GLY A 31 2.25 1.13 9.10
N GLN A 32 1.55 0.00 9.26
CA GLN A 32 1.04 -0.80 8.15
C GLN A 32 -0.35 -0.32 7.70
N TYR A 33 -0.63 -0.51 6.41
CA TYR A 33 -1.92 -0.16 5.79
C TYR A 33 -2.57 -1.42 5.22
N LYS A 34 -3.90 -1.47 5.28
CA LYS A 34 -4.70 -2.43 4.56
C LYS A 34 -5.05 -1.87 3.18
N CYS A 35 -4.77 -2.62 2.13
CA CYS A 35 -5.26 -2.31 0.79
C CYS A 35 -6.73 -2.72 0.66
N SER A 36 -7.60 -1.78 0.29
CA SER A 36 -9.02 -2.05 0.09
C SER A 36 -9.30 -2.89 -1.16
N ASP A 37 -8.41 -2.85 -2.17
CA ASP A 37 -8.64 -3.55 -3.43
C ASP A 37 -8.21 -5.02 -3.39
N CYS A 38 -7.13 -5.36 -2.67
CA CYS A 38 -6.62 -6.73 -2.59
C CYS A 38 -6.56 -7.33 -1.17
N GLY A 39 -6.96 -6.57 -0.14
CA GLY A 39 -6.98 -7.01 1.25
C GLY A 39 -5.62 -7.15 1.93
N PHE A 40 -4.51 -6.92 1.20
CA PHE A 40 -3.16 -7.05 1.76
C PHE A 40 -2.90 -6.03 2.86
N ILE A 41 -2.36 -6.49 3.98
CA ILE A 41 -1.93 -5.64 5.10
C ILE A 41 -0.40 -5.67 5.16
N GLY A 42 0.21 -4.49 5.03
CA GLY A 42 1.67 -4.34 5.03
C GLY A 42 2.09 -2.88 4.93
N PHE A 43 3.40 -2.64 4.90
CA PHE A 43 3.92 -1.31 4.62
C PHE A 43 3.66 -0.92 3.16
N PRO A 44 3.20 0.33 2.91
CA PRO A 44 3.06 0.82 1.56
C PRO A 44 4.42 1.16 0.96
N ILE A 45 4.51 1.12 -0.37
CA ILE A 45 5.61 1.78 -1.09
C ILE A 45 5.30 3.27 -1.11
N VAL A 46 6.28 4.09 -0.77
CA VAL A 46 6.19 5.55 -0.84
C VAL A 46 6.98 6.01 -2.06
N PHE A 47 6.35 6.84 -2.89
CA PHE A 47 6.99 7.47 -4.04
C PHE A 47 7.00 8.99 -3.85
N ASP A 48 8.11 9.61 -4.23
CA ASP A 48 8.30 11.07 -4.17
C ASP A 48 7.58 11.81 -5.31
N SER A 49 7.14 11.08 -6.35
CA SER A 49 6.48 11.63 -7.53
C SER A 49 5.37 10.72 -8.07
N ASN A 50 4.37 11.33 -8.74
CA ASN A 50 3.36 10.57 -9.48
C ASN A 50 3.95 9.82 -10.69
N GLU A 51 5.06 10.30 -11.24
CA GLU A 51 5.73 9.70 -12.39
C GLU A 51 6.35 8.35 -12.03
N ASP A 52 7.01 8.27 -10.87
CA ASP A 52 7.62 7.02 -10.40
C ASP A 52 6.56 5.99 -10.02
N TYR A 53 5.46 6.43 -9.40
CA TYR A 53 4.29 5.58 -9.21
C TYR A 53 3.73 5.05 -10.54
N ALA A 54 3.62 5.90 -11.57
CA ALA A 54 3.13 5.49 -12.88
C ALA A 54 4.05 4.45 -13.55
N LYS A 55 5.38 4.61 -13.44
CA LYS A 55 6.36 3.62 -13.91
C LYS A 55 6.17 2.28 -13.18
N TYR A 56 6.03 2.31 -11.86
CA TYR A 56 5.80 1.12 -11.05
C TYR A 56 4.54 0.33 -11.47
N VAL A 57 3.41 1.03 -11.64
CA VAL A 57 2.14 0.38 -12.05
C VAL A 57 2.27 -0.24 -13.45
N LYS A 58 2.96 0.42 -14.38
CA LYS A 58 3.22 -0.14 -15.72
C LYS A 58 4.03 -1.44 -15.65
N LEU A 59 5.11 -1.45 -14.87
CA LEU A 59 5.93 -2.66 -14.69
C LEU A 59 5.12 -3.82 -14.12
N LYS A 60 4.25 -3.53 -13.14
CA LYS A 60 3.45 -4.57 -12.47
C LYS A 60 2.35 -5.18 -13.33
N LYS A 61 1.84 -4.46 -14.33
CA LYS A 61 0.86 -5.00 -15.28
C LYS A 61 1.47 -5.96 -16.31
N ASN A 62 2.80 -5.97 -16.44
CA ASN A 62 3.54 -6.81 -17.38
C ASN A 62 4.09 -8.09 -16.73
N VAL A 63 3.63 -8.44 -15.52
CA VAL A 63 3.97 -9.64 -14.75
C VAL A 63 2.68 -10.38 -14.44
#